data_AF-A0A381RYW1-F1
#
_entry.id   AF-A0A381RYW1-F1
#
_cell.length_a   1.000
_cell.length_b   1.000
_cell.length_c   1.000
_cell.angle_alpha   90.00
_cell.angle_beta   90.00
_cell.angle_gamma   90.00
#
_symmetry.space_group_name_H-M   'P 1'
#
loop_
_entity.id
_entity.type
_entity.pdbx_description
1 polymer ?
#
loop_
_entity_poly.entity_id
_entity_poly.type
_entity_poly.pdbx_seq_one_letter_code
_entity_poly.pdbx_strand_id
1 'polypeptide(L)'
;MKSKFQFLVGITVVALVSGCTAGDVAPSFTGDYGDAGMAPRFQVNPLFPQPLPNHWLVGPMIGVTVDARDHIWVVHRNTEDQFMAQEIGLTQGVSECCQPGPPVLEFDQEGNLISAFGGPSETGEYDWPTSNHGLAIDNMGNIWIGGNGGTDKHVLQFATDGTFLSQIGDPEARSGRDSNDMMNFGQVAKLSNHAATNELFVADGYQNKRVVVLDATTGEFKRTWGAYGNPP
;
A
#
# COMPACT_ATOMS: atom_id res chain seq x y z
N MET A 1 -1.60 -67.25 18.11
CA MET A 1 -1.51 -67.60 16.68
C MET A 1 -2.19 -66.51 15.85
N LYS A 2 -1.37 -65.71 15.18
CA LYS A 2 -1.63 -64.71 14.11
C LYS A 2 -0.44 -63.74 14.14
N SER A 3 0.64 -64.05 13.43
CA SER A 3 1.85 -63.19 13.39
C SER A 3 1.80 -62.27 12.18
N LYS A 4 1.54 -60.99 12.46
CA LYS A 4 2.00 -59.85 11.66
C LYS A 4 3.53 -59.84 11.67
N PHE A 5 4.17 -59.39 10.59
CA PHE A 5 5.34 -58.49 10.61
C PHE A 5 5.87 -58.30 9.18
N GLN A 6 5.62 -57.13 8.59
CA GLN A 6 6.40 -56.63 7.46
C GLN A 6 7.12 -55.39 7.97
N PHE A 7 8.46 -55.42 8.02
CA PHE A 7 9.29 -54.23 8.20
C PHE A 7 10.71 -54.52 7.67
N LEU A 8 11.14 -53.71 6.68
CA LEU A 8 12.52 -53.31 6.31
C LEU A 8 13.49 -54.39 5.79
N VAL A 9 14.56 -54.17 5.01
CA VAL A 9 15.23 -53.09 4.25
C VAL A 9 16.44 -53.78 3.58
N GLY A 10 16.95 -53.30 2.45
CA GLY A 10 18.29 -53.68 1.97
C GLY A 10 18.50 -53.43 0.46
N ILE A 11 18.75 -52.18 0.04
CA ILE A 11 20.08 -51.52 -0.15
C ILE A 11 20.77 -51.95 -1.48
N THR A 12 20.70 -51.20 -2.59
CA THR A 12 21.44 -49.97 -3.02
C THR A 12 22.80 -50.23 -3.68
N VAL A 13 22.99 -49.82 -4.96
CA VAL A 13 24.21 -49.23 -5.61
C VAL A 13 23.71 -48.62 -6.95
N VAL A 14 23.51 -47.31 -7.21
CA VAL A 14 24.31 -46.05 -7.20
C VAL A 14 25.44 -45.98 -8.25
N ALA A 15 25.36 -44.90 -9.06
CA ALA A 15 26.39 -44.21 -9.90
C ALA A 15 26.11 -44.28 -11.43
N LEU A 16 26.05 -43.21 -12.25
CA LEU A 16 26.39 -41.77 -12.20
C LEU A 16 25.54 -41.02 -13.27
N VAL A 17 24.83 -39.93 -12.98
CA VAL A 17 25.20 -38.48 -13.06
C VAL A 17 25.69 -37.99 -14.43
N SER A 18 24.88 -37.13 -15.07
CA SER A 18 25.19 -35.95 -15.91
C SER A 18 23.91 -35.55 -16.66
N GLY A 19 23.32 -34.36 -16.63
CA GLY A 19 23.57 -33.06 -16.02
C GLY A 19 22.46 -32.12 -16.52
N CYS A 20 22.04 -31.18 -15.67
CA CYS A 20 21.54 -29.83 -16.01
C CYS A 20 20.92 -29.22 -14.75
N THR A 21 21.72 -28.39 -14.09
CA THR A 21 21.28 -27.33 -13.21
C THR A 21 20.66 -26.20 -14.06
N ALA A 22 19.36 -26.03 -13.97
CA ALA A 22 18.61 -24.83 -14.32
C ALA A 22 17.40 -24.85 -13.37
N GLY A 23 17.48 -24.19 -12.23
CA GLY A 23 17.27 -22.77 -12.11
C GLY A 23 15.98 -22.63 -11.30
N ASP A 24 15.99 -21.82 -10.25
CA ASP A 24 14.85 -21.59 -9.38
C ASP A 24 13.59 -21.36 -10.21
N VAL A 25 12.57 -22.20 -10.01
CA VAL A 25 11.23 -21.95 -10.53
C VAL A 25 10.69 -20.76 -9.74
N ALA A 26 11.01 -19.56 -10.23
CA ALA A 26 10.24 -18.38 -9.91
C ALA A 26 8.77 -18.69 -10.25
N PRO A 27 7.80 -18.37 -9.37
CA PRO A 27 6.40 -18.55 -9.70
C PRO A 27 6.12 -17.84 -11.03
N SER A 28 5.65 -18.59 -12.03
CA SER A 28 5.24 -17.98 -13.29
C SER A 28 4.00 -17.15 -13.01
N PHE A 29 4.10 -15.83 -13.15
CA PHE A 29 2.94 -14.95 -13.29
C PHE A 29 2.27 -15.22 -14.65
N THR A 30 1.75 -16.42 -14.85
CA THR A 30 0.80 -16.71 -15.92
C THR A 30 -0.57 -16.29 -15.41
N GLY A 31 -0.80 -14.99 -15.36
CA GLY A 31 -2.16 -14.51 -15.54
C GLY A 31 -2.65 -15.07 -16.87
N ASP A 32 -3.91 -15.48 -16.93
CA ASP A 32 -4.61 -15.83 -18.18
C ASP A 32 -4.80 -14.54 -19.00
N TYR A 33 -3.69 -13.97 -19.47
CA TYR A 33 -3.70 -13.00 -20.54
C TYR A 33 -4.05 -13.82 -21.78
N GLY A 34 -5.33 -13.90 -22.10
CA GLY A 34 -5.84 -14.70 -23.21
C GLY A 34 -5.03 -14.52 -24.49
N ASP A 35 -5.18 -15.47 -25.42
CA ASP A 35 -4.43 -15.58 -26.71
C ASP A 35 -3.73 -14.29 -27.16
N ALA A 36 -2.43 -14.41 -27.44
CA ALA A 36 -1.54 -13.30 -27.81
C ALA A 36 -2.23 -12.29 -28.75
N GLY A 37 -2.53 -11.09 -28.21
CA GLY A 37 -3.20 -10.01 -28.94
C GLY A 37 -4.61 -9.65 -28.42
N MET A 38 -5.18 -10.41 -27.48
CA MET A 38 -6.45 -10.07 -26.84
C MET A 38 -6.22 -9.34 -25.51
N ALA A 39 -6.84 -8.16 -25.35
CA ALA A 39 -6.86 -7.47 -24.06
C ALA A 39 -7.69 -8.27 -23.04
N PRO A 40 -7.27 -8.34 -21.76
CA PRO A 40 -8.06 -8.95 -20.71
C PRO A 40 -9.48 -8.36 -20.64
N ARG A 41 -10.47 -9.22 -20.40
CA ARG A 41 -11.84 -8.80 -20.11
C ARG A 41 -12.07 -8.87 -18.61
N PHE A 42 -12.63 -7.81 -18.05
CA PHE A 42 -12.94 -7.72 -16.63
C PHE A 42 -14.44 -7.84 -16.40
N GLN A 43 -14.81 -8.49 -15.30
CA GLN A 43 -16.19 -8.50 -14.79
C GLN A 43 -16.18 -7.91 -13.38
N VAL A 44 -17.18 -7.11 -13.07
CA VAL A 44 -17.34 -6.52 -11.74
C VAL A 44 -17.76 -7.64 -10.78
N ASN A 45 -17.09 -7.72 -9.63
CA ASN A 45 -17.59 -8.46 -8.48
C ASN A 45 -18.45 -7.52 -7.61
N PRO A 46 -19.79 -7.62 -7.62
CA PRO A 46 -20.65 -6.72 -6.88
C PRO A 46 -20.69 -7.01 -5.37
N LEU A 47 -20.04 -8.09 -4.91
CA LEU A 47 -20.02 -8.52 -3.51
C LEU A 47 -18.70 -8.17 -2.81
N PHE A 48 -17.82 -7.42 -3.46
CA PHE A 48 -16.55 -6.95 -2.90
C PHE A 48 -16.66 -5.46 -2.52
N PRO A 49 -16.12 -5.02 -1.36
CA PRO A 49 -15.67 -5.85 -0.24
C PRO A 49 -16.86 -6.43 0.56
N GLN A 50 -16.58 -7.36 1.48
CA GLN A 50 -17.57 -7.83 2.43
C GLN A 50 -18.01 -6.68 3.37
N PRO A 51 -19.20 -6.78 4.01
CA PRO A 51 -19.62 -5.79 4.99
C PRO A 51 -18.57 -5.59 6.10
N LEU A 52 -18.23 -4.33 6.37
CA LEU A 52 -17.25 -3.99 7.40
C LEU A 52 -17.82 -4.20 8.82
N PRO A 53 -16.98 -4.56 9.79
CA PRO A 53 -17.40 -4.66 11.19
C PRO A 53 -17.66 -3.28 11.79
N ASN A 54 -18.13 -3.24 13.04
CA ASN A 54 -18.21 -2.02 13.87
C ASN A 54 -19.00 -0.85 13.25
N HIS A 55 -19.95 -1.17 12.34
CA HIS A 55 -20.73 -0.19 11.58
C HIS A 55 -19.85 0.82 10.83
N TRP A 56 -18.69 0.36 10.34
CA TRP A 56 -17.77 1.19 9.60
C TRP A 56 -18.26 1.52 8.21
N LEU A 57 -18.08 2.79 7.85
CA LEU A 57 -18.23 3.30 6.49
C LEU A 57 -16.87 3.72 5.94
N VAL A 58 -16.74 3.56 4.63
CA VAL A 58 -15.63 4.06 3.84
C VAL A 58 -16.04 5.37 3.19
N GLY A 59 -15.19 6.38 3.34
CA GLY A 59 -15.34 7.64 2.63
C GLY A 59 -14.77 7.52 1.22
N PRO A 60 -14.32 8.64 0.61
CA PRO A 60 -13.64 8.60 -0.68
C PRO A 60 -12.44 7.64 -0.65
N MET A 61 -12.55 6.51 -1.35
CA MET A 61 -11.44 5.60 -1.61
C MET A 61 -10.52 6.24 -2.63
N ILE A 62 -9.33 6.62 -2.19
CA ILE A 62 -8.46 7.53 -2.95
C ILE A 62 -7.14 6.86 -3.35
N GLY A 63 -6.74 5.80 -2.65
CA GLY A 63 -5.61 4.97 -3.03
C GLY A 63 -5.91 3.50 -2.85
N VAL A 64 -5.40 2.70 -3.78
CA VAL A 64 -5.38 1.23 -3.72
C VAL A 64 -4.01 0.72 -4.15
N THR A 65 -3.58 -0.41 -3.59
CA THR A 65 -2.46 -1.23 -4.07
C THR A 65 -2.69 -2.69 -3.68
N VAL A 66 -1.89 -3.59 -4.24
CA VAL A 66 -1.86 -5.01 -3.88
C VAL A 66 -0.45 -5.35 -3.41
N ASP A 67 -0.33 -6.15 -2.36
CA ASP A 67 0.97 -6.60 -1.85
C ASP A 67 1.38 -7.98 -2.40
N ALA A 68 2.55 -8.48 -1.99
CA ALA A 68 3.08 -9.75 -2.46
C ALA A 68 2.28 -10.99 -1.98
N ARG A 69 1.30 -10.82 -1.09
CA ARG A 69 0.39 -11.86 -0.59
C ARG A 69 -0.96 -11.82 -1.30
N ASP A 70 -1.09 -11.00 -2.34
CA ASP A 70 -2.35 -10.68 -3.02
C ASP A 70 -3.40 -10.01 -2.11
N HIS A 71 -2.97 -9.40 -1.00
CA HIS A 71 -3.85 -8.60 -0.17
C HIS A 71 -4.04 -7.22 -0.79
N ILE A 72 -5.28 -6.73 -0.77
CA ILE A 72 -5.70 -5.45 -1.32
C ILE A 72 -5.68 -4.42 -0.20
N TRP A 73 -4.86 -3.40 -0.36
CA TRP A 73 -4.73 -2.31 0.60
C TRP A 73 -5.39 -1.06 0.06
N VAL A 74 -6.26 -0.45 0.87
CA VAL A 74 -6.97 0.78 0.53
C VAL A 74 -6.61 1.86 1.54
N VAL A 75 -6.39 3.08 1.05
CA VAL A 75 -6.45 4.28 1.87
C VAL A 75 -7.67 5.10 1.44
N HIS A 76 -8.46 5.51 2.42
CA HIS A 76 -9.62 6.36 2.21
C HIS A 76 -9.54 7.59 3.11
N ARG A 77 -10.32 8.61 2.80
CA ARG A 77 -10.50 9.75 3.71
C ARG A 77 -11.62 9.42 4.68
N ASN A 78 -11.36 9.61 5.96
CA ASN A 78 -12.24 9.14 7.03
C ASN A 78 -12.62 10.23 8.04
N THR A 79 -12.33 11.50 7.74
CA THR A 79 -12.79 12.63 8.55
C THR A 79 -14.28 12.87 8.33
N GLU A 80 -14.98 13.38 9.35
CA GLU A 80 -16.44 13.52 9.32
C GLU A 80 -16.96 14.37 8.16
N ASP A 81 -16.19 15.37 7.71
CA ASP A 81 -16.54 16.25 6.58
C ASP A 81 -16.54 15.53 5.21
N GLN A 82 -16.06 14.29 5.16
CA GLN A 82 -16.06 13.45 3.96
C GLN A 82 -17.33 12.59 3.83
N PHE A 83 -18.26 12.71 4.78
CA PHE A 83 -19.52 12.00 4.81
C PHE A 83 -20.68 12.98 4.96
N MET A 84 -21.87 12.56 4.55
CA MET A 84 -23.09 13.24 4.93
C MET A 84 -23.38 12.94 6.41
N ALA A 85 -23.83 13.94 7.18
CA ALA A 85 -24.10 13.76 8.61
C ALA A 85 -25.08 12.60 8.92
N GLN A 86 -26.00 12.31 8.00
CA GLN A 86 -26.95 11.20 8.11
C GLN A 86 -26.33 9.82 7.90
N GLU A 87 -25.19 9.73 7.20
CA GLU A 87 -24.46 8.47 6.98
C GLU A 87 -23.72 8.05 8.26
N ILE A 88 -23.16 9.02 8.99
CA ILE A 88 -22.33 8.79 10.18
C ILE A 88 -23.12 8.99 11.49
N GLY A 89 -24.38 8.54 11.52
CA GLY A 89 -25.30 8.75 12.65
C GLY A 89 -24.82 8.22 14.01
N LEU A 90 -23.92 7.22 14.04
CA LEU A 90 -23.32 6.71 15.28
C LEU A 90 -22.30 7.72 15.83
N THR A 91 -21.44 8.28 14.98
CA THR A 91 -20.52 9.37 15.35
C THR A 91 -21.28 10.59 15.84
N GLN A 92 -22.41 10.91 15.20
CA GLN A 92 -23.26 12.04 15.60
C GLN A 92 -24.14 11.76 16.83
N GLY A 93 -24.18 10.51 17.33
CA GLY A 93 -24.99 10.12 18.49
C GLY A 93 -26.50 10.11 18.25
N VAL A 94 -26.95 10.02 17.00
CA VAL A 94 -28.37 10.07 16.60
C VAL A 94 -28.92 8.75 16.08
N SER A 95 -28.08 7.72 15.95
CA SER A 95 -28.43 6.39 15.46
C SER A 95 -27.44 5.33 15.97
N GLU A 96 -27.84 4.06 15.96
CA GLU A 96 -26.97 2.91 16.30
C GLU A 96 -25.93 2.60 15.20
N CYS A 97 -26.07 3.23 14.04
CA CYS A 97 -25.16 3.19 12.89
C CYS A 97 -25.03 4.61 12.31
N CYS A 98 -23.95 5.03 11.67
CA CYS A 98 -22.70 4.34 11.38
C CYS A 98 -21.54 5.29 11.69
N GLN A 99 -20.29 4.87 11.52
CA GLN A 99 -19.12 5.74 11.77
C GLN A 99 -18.03 5.51 10.72
N PRO A 100 -17.14 6.48 10.44
CA PRO A 100 -16.00 6.24 9.58
C PRO A 100 -15.09 5.12 10.11
N GLY A 101 -14.62 4.25 9.23
CA GLY A 101 -13.58 3.27 9.56
C GLY A 101 -12.17 3.89 9.70
N PRO A 102 -11.18 3.10 10.16
CA PRO A 102 -9.77 3.50 10.09
C PRO A 102 -9.35 3.79 8.64
N PRO A 103 -8.45 4.75 8.41
CA PRO A 103 -8.18 5.26 7.06
C PRO A 103 -7.46 4.26 6.16
N VAL A 104 -6.73 3.28 6.72
CA VAL A 104 -6.06 2.22 5.98
C VAL A 104 -6.74 0.89 6.28
N LEU A 105 -7.13 0.18 5.22
CA LEU A 105 -7.83 -1.10 5.29
C LEU A 105 -7.09 -2.14 4.44
N GLU A 106 -6.91 -3.35 4.98
CA GLU A 106 -6.36 -4.52 4.28
C GLU A 106 -7.47 -5.55 4.05
N PHE A 107 -7.60 -6.02 2.82
CA PHE A 107 -8.55 -7.06 2.43
C PHE A 107 -7.83 -8.24 1.79
N ASP A 108 -8.38 -9.44 1.96
CA ASP A 108 -8.03 -10.57 1.08
C ASP A 108 -8.76 -10.47 -0.28
N GLN A 109 -8.52 -11.44 -1.17
CA GLN A 109 -9.14 -11.47 -2.50
C GLN A 109 -10.66 -11.69 -2.45
N GLU A 110 -11.16 -12.33 -1.40
CA GLU A 110 -12.58 -12.54 -1.14
C GLU A 110 -13.30 -11.30 -0.56
N GLY A 111 -12.52 -10.26 -0.20
CA GLY A 111 -13.00 -9.00 0.35
C GLY A 111 -13.25 -9.03 1.85
N ASN A 112 -12.75 -10.02 2.58
CA ASN A 112 -12.77 -10.01 4.04
C ASN A 112 -11.76 -8.99 4.54
N LEU A 113 -12.14 -8.20 5.54
CA LEU A 113 -11.23 -7.29 6.21
C LEU A 113 -10.23 -8.08 7.08
N ILE A 114 -8.94 -7.93 6.81
CA ILE A 114 -7.84 -8.61 7.52
C ILE A 114 -7.29 -7.72 8.63
N SER A 115 -7.02 -6.45 8.32
CA SER A 115 -6.50 -5.47 9.27
C SER A 115 -6.95 -4.06 8.91
N ALA A 116 -6.85 -3.15 9.88
CA ALA A 116 -7.17 -1.75 9.71
C ALA A 116 -6.37 -0.90 10.71
N PHE A 117 -5.81 0.23 10.26
CA PHE A 117 -5.00 1.12 11.11
C PHE A 117 -4.96 2.56 10.56
N GLY A 118 -4.21 3.41 11.26
CA GLY A 118 -3.86 4.76 10.85
C GLY A 118 -4.74 5.83 11.50
N GLY A 119 -4.51 7.08 11.10
CA GLY A 119 -5.11 8.27 11.70
C GLY A 119 -4.09 9.07 12.52
N PRO A 120 -4.50 10.18 13.15
CA PRO A 120 -3.60 11.01 13.96
C PRO A 120 -2.87 10.22 15.05
N SER A 121 -1.58 10.49 15.23
CA SER A 121 -0.78 9.85 16.27
C SER A 121 -1.29 10.26 17.67
N GLU A 122 -1.52 9.27 18.54
CA GLU A 122 -1.87 9.54 19.94
C GLU A 122 -0.66 10.02 20.76
N THR A 123 0.55 9.65 20.35
CA THR A 123 1.81 9.94 21.04
C THR A 123 2.54 11.16 20.45
N GLY A 124 2.13 11.61 19.27
CA GLY A 124 2.81 12.68 18.52
C GLY A 124 4.09 12.23 17.81
N GLU A 125 4.29 10.93 17.61
CA GLU A 125 5.48 10.40 16.92
C GLU A 125 5.49 10.64 15.40
N TYR A 126 4.33 11.00 14.82
CA TYR A 126 4.16 11.38 13.42
C TYR A 126 2.95 12.31 13.23
N ASP A 127 2.92 12.96 12.09
CA ASP A 127 1.82 13.81 11.64
C ASP A 127 0.99 13.06 10.61
N TRP A 128 -0.26 12.71 10.92
CA TRP A 128 -1.11 12.07 9.92
C TRP A 128 -1.51 13.07 8.82
N PRO A 129 -1.55 12.68 7.53
CA PRO A 129 -1.99 13.58 6.47
C PRO A 129 -3.40 14.10 6.70
N THR A 130 -3.59 15.41 6.53
CA THR A 130 -4.89 16.07 6.68
C THR A 130 -5.87 15.68 5.57
N SER A 131 -5.36 15.22 4.42
CA SER A 131 -6.19 14.61 3.39
C SER A 131 -5.46 13.44 2.74
N ASN A 132 -5.77 12.22 3.19
CA ASN A 132 -5.21 10.99 2.61
C ASN A 132 -5.35 11.00 1.07
N HIS A 133 -4.35 10.43 0.39
CA HIS A 133 -4.37 10.35 -1.06
C HIS A 133 -3.69 9.10 -1.62
N GLY A 134 -2.36 9.05 -1.65
CA GLY A 134 -1.62 7.96 -2.27
C GLY A 134 -1.10 6.96 -1.24
N LEU A 135 -1.17 5.66 -1.56
CA LEU A 135 -0.36 4.64 -0.88
C LEU A 135 0.44 3.77 -1.87
N ALA A 136 1.53 3.20 -1.37
CA ALA A 136 2.35 2.18 -2.03
C ALA A 136 2.90 1.19 -1.01
N ILE A 137 3.33 0.01 -1.46
CA ILE A 137 4.02 -0.98 -0.64
C ILE A 137 5.39 -1.23 -1.24
N ASP A 138 6.43 -1.17 -0.40
CA ASP A 138 7.81 -1.41 -0.82
C ASP A 138 8.18 -2.90 -0.80
N ASN A 139 9.43 -3.19 -1.18
CA ASN A 139 9.95 -4.57 -1.24
C ASN A 139 10.04 -5.28 0.11
N MET A 140 10.02 -4.53 1.21
CA MET A 140 10.05 -5.05 2.58
C MET A 140 8.65 -5.21 3.15
N GLY A 141 7.61 -4.85 2.39
CA GLY A 141 6.23 -4.85 2.83
C GLY A 141 5.83 -3.57 3.59
N ASN A 142 6.69 -2.56 3.68
CA ASN A 142 6.31 -1.34 4.38
C ASN A 142 5.32 -0.54 3.52
N ILE A 143 4.35 0.06 4.19
CA ILE A 143 3.30 0.88 3.62
C ILE A 143 3.75 2.33 3.65
N TRP A 144 3.76 2.95 2.48
CA TRP A 144 4.08 4.36 2.28
C TRP A 144 2.82 5.16 1.99
N ILE A 145 2.61 6.27 2.69
CA ILE A 145 1.38 7.08 2.60
C ILE A 145 1.74 8.54 2.37
N GLY A 146 1.06 9.16 1.39
CA GLY A 146 1.09 10.59 1.14
C GLY A 146 -0.32 11.19 1.20
N GLY A 147 -0.38 12.51 1.39
CA GLY A 147 -1.63 13.25 1.37
C GLY A 147 -1.58 14.51 0.54
N ASN A 148 -2.76 15.07 0.29
CA ASN A 148 -2.93 16.25 -0.54
C ASN A 148 -3.66 17.40 0.15
N GLY A 149 -3.78 17.38 1.48
CA GLY A 149 -4.25 18.51 2.26
C GLY A 149 -3.21 19.63 2.32
N GLY A 150 -3.62 20.85 2.70
CA GLY A 150 -2.79 22.06 2.53
C GLY A 150 -1.45 22.03 3.27
N THR A 151 -1.37 21.30 4.38
CA THR A 151 -0.16 21.10 5.19
C THR A 151 0.56 19.79 4.89
N ASP A 152 0.05 18.96 3.97
CA ASP A 152 0.63 17.66 3.66
C ASP A 152 1.90 17.84 2.82
N LYS A 153 3.03 17.97 3.51
CA LYS A 153 4.38 18.23 2.95
C LYS A 153 5.36 17.10 3.26
N HIS A 154 4.79 15.95 3.59
CA HIS A 154 5.50 14.80 4.12
C HIS A 154 4.94 13.50 3.55
N VAL A 155 5.70 12.44 3.75
CA VAL A 155 5.31 11.06 3.48
C VAL A 155 5.55 10.25 4.74
N LEU A 156 4.63 9.35 5.06
CA LEU A 156 4.75 8.42 6.19
C LEU A 156 5.09 7.02 5.70
N GLN A 157 5.79 6.27 6.55
CA GLN A 157 6.11 4.86 6.36
C GLN A 157 5.66 4.06 7.60
N PHE A 158 4.98 2.94 7.37
CA PHE A 158 4.50 2.03 8.40
C PHE A 158 4.84 0.58 8.04
N ALA A 159 4.99 -0.29 9.04
CA ALA A 159 4.92 -1.74 8.81
C ALA A 159 3.47 -2.17 8.53
N THR A 160 3.26 -3.37 7.98
CA THR A 160 1.91 -3.88 7.68
C THR A 160 1.03 -4.07 8.91
N ASP A 161 1.61 -4.14 10.11
CA ASP A 161 0.86 -4.22 11.37
C ASP A 161 0.45 -2.84 11.92
N GLY A 162 0.75 -1.75 11.19
CA GLY A 162 0.45 -0.38 11.57
C GLY A 162 1.50 0.28 12.46
N THR A 163 2.62 -0.39 12.76
CA THR A 163 3.75 0.21 13.48
C THR A 163 4.37 1.34 12.65
N PHE A 164 4.50 2.52 13.23
CA PHE A 164 5.18 3.65 12.60
C PHE A 164 6.68 3.37 12.43
N LEU A 165 7.23 3.68 11.25
CA LEU A 165 8.64 3.47 10.93
C LEU A 165 9.36 4.79 10.70
N SER A 166 8.81 5.66 9.85
CA SER A 166 9.46 6.93 9.53
C SER A 166 8.49 7.97 8.95
N GLN A 167 8.88 9.24 9.09
CA GLN A 167 8.26 10.38 8.42
C GLN A 167 9.37 11.13 7.67
N ILE A 168 9.09 11.51 6.44
CA ILE A 168 10.00 12.27 5.59
C ILE A 168 9.31 13.56 5.18
N GLY A 169 9.93 14.69 5.49
CA GLY A 169 9.33 16.02 5.36
C GLY A 169 8.60 16.48 6.63
N ASP A 170 8.24 17.75 6.64
CA ASP A 170 7.67 18.44 7.80
C ASP A 170 6.40 19.20 7.39
N PRO A 171 5.22 18.93 7.99
CA PRO A 171 3.99 19.69 7.74
C PRO A 171 4.14 21.20 7.97
N GLU A 172 5.01 21.58 8.91
CA GLU A 172 5.32 22.97 9.28
C GLU A 172 6.42 23.59 8.40
N ALA A 173 6.93 22.85 7.39
CA ALA A 173 7.84 23.42 6.40
C ALA A 173 7.23 24.65 5.71
N ARG A 174 8.09 25.42 5.02
CA ARG A 174 7.70 26.70 4.42
C ARG A 174 6.37 26.63 3.65
N SER A 175 5.62 27.72 3.70
CA SER A 175 4.42 27.87 2.90
C SER A 175 4.75 28.09 1.42
N GLY A 176 3.86 27.62 0.54
CA GLY A 176 3.93 27.82 -0.90
C GLY A 176 4.77 26.79 -1.65
N ARG A 177 4.69 26.83 -2.98
CA ARG A 177 5.42 25.94 -3.88
C ARG A 177 6.91 26.25 -3.89
N ASP A 178 7.74 25.23 -3.73
CA ASP A 178 9.06 25.20 -4.38
C ASP A 178 9.47 23.75 -4.62
N SER A 179 9.67 23.45 -5.90
CA SER A 179 9.92 22.11 -6.41
C SER A 179 11.41 21.73 -6.38
N ASN A 180 12.26 22.61 -5.87
CA ASN A 180 13.68 22.34 -5.61
C ASN A 180 13.95 21.98 -4.14
N ASP A 181 12.94 22.01 -3.26
CA ASP A 181 13.08 21.58 -1.86
C ASP A 181 13.39 20.08 -1.77
N MET A 182 14.57 19.72 -1.31
CA MET A 182 15.01 18.32 -1.24
C MET A 182 14.57 17.61 0.04
N MET A 183 13.96 18.33 0.99
CA MET A 183 13.59 17.82 2.31
C MET A 183 12.08 17.69 2.48
N ASN A 184 11.29 18.50 1.78
CA ASN A 184 9.84 18.53 1.93
C ASN A 184 9.11 18.33 0.61
N PHE A 185 7.87 17.89 0.72
CA PHE A 185 6.94 17.70 -0.39
C PHE A 185 5.89 18.82 -0.41
N GLY A 186 4.98 18.76 -1.38
CA GLY A 186 3.89 19.68 -1.55
C GLY A 186 2.68 18.97 -2.14
N GLN A 187 1.88 18.35 -1.25
CA GLN A 187 0.66 17.64 -1.56
C GLN A 187 0.90 16.44 -2.51
N VAL A 188 1.46 15.36 -1.96
CA VAL A 188 1.80 14.13 -2.67
C VAL A 188 0.54 13.44 -3.22
N ALA A 189 0.51 13.23 -4.54
CA ALA A 189 -0.61 12.60 -5.22
C ALA A 189 -0.53 11.06 -5.25
N LYS A 190 0.64 10.48 -5.49
CA LYS A 190 0.78 9.02 -5.53
C LYS A 190 2.21 8.61 -5.26
N LEU A 191 2.37 7.43 -4.70
CA LEU A 191 3.65 6.76 -4.55
C LEU A 191 3.62 5.47 -5.37
N SER A 192 4.79 5.05 -5.86
CA SER A 192 4.96 3.79 -6.57
C SER A 192 6.33 3.22 -6.25
N ASN A 193 6.36 1.97 -5.81
CA ASN A 193 7.62 1.23 -5.64
C ASN A 193 8.07 0.66 -7.01
N HIS A 194 9.37 0.73 -7.28
CA HIS A 194 10.01 0.03 -8.38
C HIS A 194 10.96 -1.01 -7.79
N ALA A 195 10.46 -2.25 -7.69
CA ALA A 195 11.11 -3.31 -6.95
C ALA A 195 12.53 -3.62 -7.43
N ALA A 196 12.75 -3.60 -8.76
CA ALA A 196 14.03 -3.97 -9.36
C ALA A 196 15.19 -3.03 -8.99
N THR A 197 14.92 -1.78 -8.63
CA THR A 197 15.94 -0.81 -8.21
C THR A 197 15.83 -0.38 -6.75
N ASN A 198 14.85 -0.91 -6.01
CA ASN A 198 14.54 -0.52 -4.63
C ASN A 198 14.28 1.00 -4.50
N GLU A 199 13.47 1.53 -5.40
CA GLU A 199 13.21 2.96 -5.51
C GLU A 199 11.73 3.28 -5.34
N LEU A 200 11.43 4.26 -4.50
CA LEU A 200 10.09 4.79 -4.34
C LEU A 200 9.95 6.08 -5.15
N PHE A 201 9.03 6.09 -6.10
CA PHE A 201 8.69 7.24 -6.91
C PHE A 201 7.53 7.97 -6.28
N VAL A 202 7.69 9.27 -6.05
CA VAL A 202 6.71 10.13 -5.38
C VAL A 202 6.25 11.20 -6.36
N ALA A 203 4.97 11.17 -6.71
CA ALA A 203 4.32 12.20 -7.53
C ALA A 203 3.96 13.40 -6.64
N ASP A 204 4.90 14.34 -6.53
CA ASP A 204 4.79 15.55 -5.72
C ASP A 204 4.20 16.71 -6.56
N GLY A 205 2.87 16.73 -6.68
CA GLY A 205 2.22 17.29 -7.87
C GLY A 205 1.02 18.21 -7.68
N TYR A 206 0.34 18.23 -6.52
CA TYR A 206 -0.78 19.16 -6.33
C TYR A 206 -0.26 20.58 -6.09
N GLN A 207 0.73 20.73 -5.20
CA GLN A 207 1.41 21.99 -5.00
C GLN A 207 2.63 22.09 -5.89
N ASN A 208 3.52 21.09 -5.84
CA ASN A 208 4.77 21.05 -6.59
C ASN A 208 4.57 20.55 -8.04
N LYS A 209 5.67 20.53 -8.82
CA LYS A 209 5.67 20.14 -10.23
C LYS A 209 6.80 19.18 -10.54
N ARG A 210 6.92 18.10 -9.78
CA ARG A 210 8.04 17.16 -9.90
C ARG A 210 7.66 15.72 -9.58
N VAL A 211 8.55 14.82 -9.97
CA VAL A 211 8.64 13.47 -9.42
C VAL A 211 9.90 13.42 -8.56
N VAL A 212 9.78 12.91 -7.34
CA VAL A 212 10.91 12.61 -6.46
C VAL A 212 11.15 11.11 -6.47
N VAL A 213 12.42 10.71 -6.42
CA VAL A 213 12.81 9.31 -6.20
C VAL A 213 13.53 9.22 -4.86
N LEU A 214 13.00 8.37 -3.99
CA LEU A 214 13.60 8.02 -2.71
C LEU A 214 14.20 6.61 -2.77
N ASP A 215 15.20 6.36 -1.94
CA ASP A 215 15.60 4.99 -1.60
C ASP A 215 14.51 4.35 -0.75
N ALA A 216 13.97 3.21 -1.17
CA ALA A 216 12.82 2.60 -0.49
C ALA A 216 13.19 1.99 0.87
N THR A 217 14.48 1.78 1.16
CA THR A 217 14.93 1.26 2.47
C THR A 217 15.20 2.38 3.46
N THR A 218 15.85 3.46 3.02
CA THR A 218 16.29 4.54 3.93
C THR A 218 15.39 5.77 3.90
N GLY A 219 14.57 5.93 2.87
CA GLY A 219 13.84 7.17 2.62
C GLY A 219 14.70 8.30 2.04
N GLU A 220 15.98 8.07 1.79
CA GLU A 220 16.90 9.12 1.32
C GLU A 220 16.51 9.61 -0.08
N PHE A 221 16.53 10.93 -0.26
CA PHE A 221 16.29 11.55 -1.56
C PHE A 221 17.42 11.21 -2.55
N LYS A 222 17.08 10.56 -3.67
CA LYS A 222 18.06 10.17 -4.70
C LYS A 222 18.14 11.19 -5.83
N ARG A 223 16.99 11.56 -6.40
CA ARG A 223 16.89 12.44 -7.58
C ARG A 223 15.47 12.96 -7.78
N THR A 224 15.34 14.01 -8.60
CA THR A 224 14.05 14.55 -9.04
C THR A 224 14.13 15.09 -10.45
N TRP A 225 12.97 15.19 -11.08
CA TRP A 225 12.78 15.91 -12.34
C TRP A 225 11.36 16.48 -12.40
N GLY A 226 11.21 17.56 -13.17
CA GLY A 226 9.94 18.14 -13.57
C GLY A 226 9.52 17.71 -14.96
N ALA A 227 8.83 18.59 -15.68
CA ALA A 227 8.29 18.29 -17.00
C ALA A 227 9.39 17.88 -17.99
N TYR A 228 9.09 16.83 -18.76
CA TYR A 228 9.98 16.29 -19.80
C TYR A 228 11.36 15.82 -19.29
N GLY A 229 11.50 15.53 -18.00
CA GLY A 229 12.75 15.07 -17.41
C GLY A 229 13.76 16.19 -17.10
N ASN A 230 13.36 17.46 -17.22
CA ASN A 230 14.21 18.60 -16.88
C ASN A 230 14.25 18.84 -15.36
N PRO A 231 15.18 19.67 -14.85
CA PRO A 231 15.07 20.20 -13.50
C PRO A 231 13.70 20.87 -13.24
N PRO A 232 13.13 20.75 -12.02
CA PRO A 232 11.81 21.30 -11.68
C PRO A 232 11.67 22.82 -11.74
#